data_AF-M0DN90-F1
#
_entry.id   AF-M0DN90-F1
#
_cell.length_a   1.000
_cell.length_b   1.000
_cell.length_c   1.000
_cell.angle_alpha   90.00
_cell.angle_beta   90.00
_cell.angle_gamma   90.00
#
_symmetry.space_group_name_H-M   'P 1'
#
loop_
_entity.id
_entity.type
_entity.pdbx_description
1 polymer ?
#
loop_
_entity_poly.entity_id
_entity_poly.type
_entity_poly.pdbx_seq_one_letter_code
_entity_poly.pdbx_strand_id
1 'polypeptide(L)'
;MDATATTYLPYALLAMGAYALVSPLMRVATTGPNAIPSDVAVVVSNTLLVAMAVGVIVYTEQGFTTHLASPKLAHVLAAGVFLGIGILALYRSLSLGPVSVVTPIFAMFLVFSSVIGFLFLGESFTARKGLGIVFAAAAVYLVSGA
;
A
#
# COMPACT_ATOMS: atom_id res chain seq x y z
N MET A 1 0.68 -5.30 -29.22
CA MET A 1 1.02 -4.23 -28.26
C MET A 1 -0.28 -3.49 -28.09
N ASP A 2 -1.09 -3.96 -27.16
CA ASP A 2 -2.55 -3.82 -27.26
C ASP A 2 -3.02 -2.58 -26.49
N ALA A 3 -3.98 -1.88 -27.10
CA ALA A 3 -4.40 -0.51 -26.77
C ALA A 3 -5.12 -0.32 -25.42
N THR A 4 -4.93 -1.22 -24.45
CA THR A 4 -5.47 -1.16 -23.09
C THR A 4 -4.43 -0.83 -22.00
N ALA A 5 -3.13 -0.86 -22.32
CA ALA A 5 -2.07 -0.50 -21.37
C ALA A 5 -2.08 1.00 -20.98
N THR A 6 -2.75 1.85 -21.76
CA THR A 6 -2.68 3.31 -21.64
C THR A 6 -3.54 3.88 -20.50
N THR A 7 -4.54 3.15 -19.98
CA THR A 7 -5.52 3.74 -19.03
C THR A 7 -5.13 3.62 -17.56
N TYR A 8 -4.42 2.57 -17.13
CA TYR A 8 -4.09 2.37 -15.71
C TYR A 8 -2.64 2.74 -15.35
N LEU A 9 -1.72 2.74 -16.34
CA LEU A 9 -0.30 2.99 -16.09
C LEU A 9 -0.03 4.39 -15.49
N PRO A 10 -0.68 5.48 -15.95
CA PRO A 10 -0.50 6.78 -15.31
C PRO A 10 -0.92 6.79 -13.83
N TYR A 11 -2.04 6.13 -13.49
CA TYR A 11 -2.49 6.02 -12.10
C TYR A 11 -1.53 5.18 -11.25
N ALA A 12 -0.99 4.10 -11.82
CA ALA A 12 0.00 3.27 -11.13
C ALA A 12 1.30 4.04 -10.86
N LEU A 13 1.78 4.83 -11.83
CA LEU A 13 2.97 5.68 -11.66
C LEU A 13 2.73 6.81 -10.65
N LEU A 14 1.55 7.44 -10.69
CA LEU A 14 1.16 8.45 -9.70
C LEU A 14 1.11 7.85 -8.29
N ALA A 15 0.48 6.67 -8.13
CA ALA A 15 0.42 5.97 -6.86
C ALA A 15 1.81 5.58 -6.35
N MET A 16 2.69 5.07 -7.22
CA MET A 16 4.08 4.76 -6.88
C MET A 16 4.82 6.01 -6.38
N GLY A 17 4.75 7.13 -7.11
CA GLY A 17 5.42 8.37 -6.75
C GLY A 17 4.91 8.96 -5.44
N ALA A 18 3.58 9.02 -5.28
CA ALA A 18 2.95 9.54 -4.06
C ALA A 18 3.27 8.67 -2.84
N TYR A 19 3.17 7.33 -2.97
CA TYR A 19 3.38 6.41 -1.87
C TYR A 19 4.87 6.30 -1.46
N ALA A 20 5.81 6.51 -2.39
CA ALA A 20 7.24 6.55 -2.10
C ALA A 20 7.60 7.63 -1.06
N LEU A 21 6.83 8.73 -1.00
CA LEU A 21 7.05 9.81 -0.03
C LEU A 21 6.51 9.50 1.37
N VAL A 22 5.60 8.54 1.51
CA VAL A 22 4.95 8.22 2.79
C VAL A 22 5.96 7.76 3.83
N SER A 23 6.84 6.81 3.48
CA SER A 23 7.77 6.21 4.45
C SER A 23 8.82 7.21 4.98
N PRO A 24 9.49 8.02 4.13
CA PRO A 24 10.39 9.08 4.59
C PRO A 24 9.70 10.13 5.46
N LEU A 25 8.54 10.65 5.02
CA LEU A 25 7.80 11.67 5.78
C LEU A 25 7.31 11.13 7.12
N MET A 26 6.84 9.89 7.15
CA MET A 26 6.37 9.25 8.38
C MET A 26 7.52 8.99 9.36
N ARG A 27 8.70 8.58 8.88
CA ARG A 27 9.90 8.49 9.72
C ARG A 27 10.23 9.86 10.34
N VAL A 28 10.26 10.92 9.53
CA VAL A 28 10.56 12.27 10.01
C VAL A 28 9.53 12.72 11.07
N ALA A 29 8.24 12.43 10.87
CA ALA A 29 7.19 12.81 11.80
C ALA A 29 7.22 12.02 13.13
N THR A 30 7.70 10.77 13.10
CA THR A 30 7.61 9.84 14.24
C THR A 30 8.94 9.61 14.96
N THR A 31 10.01 10.34 14.60
CA THR A 31 11.32 10.24 15.24
C THR A 31 11.94 11.59 15.56
N GLY A 32 12.84 11.61 16.55
CA GLY A 32 13.52 12.83 17.00
C GLY A 32 12.78 13.60 18.11
N PRO A 33 13.24 14.81 18.44
CA PRO A 33 12.59 15.67 19.44
C PRO A 33 11.18 16.05 18.97
N ASN A 34 10.20 16.01 19.88
CA ASN A 34 8.78 16.25 19.58
C ASN A 34 8.15 15.24 18.59
N ALA A 35 8.69 14.01 18.52
CA ALA A 35 8.13 12.95 17.70
C ALA A 35 6.65 12.70 18.01
N ILE A 36 5.85 12.61 16.95
CA ILE A 36 4.44 12.23 17.04
C ILE A 36 4.37 10.72 17.28
N PRO A 37 3.62 10.22 18.28
CA PRO A 37 3.39 8.79 18.44
C PRO A 37 2.82 8.18 17.16
N SER A 38 3.31 6.99 16.79
CA SER A 38 2.93 6.32 15.53
C SER A 38 1.40 6.18 15.38
N ASP A 39 0.70 5.88 16.48
CA ASP A 39 -0.75 5.67 16.47
C ASP A 39 -1.50 6.98 16.18
N VAL A 40 -1.01 8.11 16.72
CA VAL A 40 -1.54 9.45 16.42
C VAL A 40 -1.30 9.79 14.95
N ALA A 41 -0.11 9.49 14.43
CA ALA A 41 0.21 9.71 13.03
C ALA A 41 -0.68 8.88 12.09
N VAL A 42 -1.02 7.63 12.47
CA VAL A 42 -1.99 6.80 11.74
C VAL A 42 -3.36 7.47 11.70
N VAL A 43 -3.89 7.91 12.85
CA VAL A 43 -5.21 8.55 12.93
C VAL A 43 -5.27 9.80 12.05
N VAL A 44 -4.28 10.69 12.15
CA VAL A 44 -4.24 11.95 11.38
C VAL A 44 -4.15 11.69 9.88
N SER A 45 -3.19 10.85 9.45
CA SER A 45 -2.97 10.54 8.03
C SER A 45 -4.16 9.82 7.39
N ASN A 46 -4.78 8.86 8.08
CA ASN A 46 -5.91 8.11 7.54
C ASN A 46 -7.20 8.93 7.55
N THR A 47 -7.37 9.84 8.53
CA THR A 47 -8.49 10.80 8.49
C THR A 47 -8.37 11.71 7.27
N LEU A 48 -7.16 12.19 6.95
CA LEU A 48 -6.92 12.96 5.73
C LEU A 48 -7.22 12.14 4.47
N LEU A 49 -6.82 10.85 4.44
CA LEU A 49 -7.14 9.93 3.35
C LEU A 49 -8.65 9.80 3.15
N VAL A 50 -9.40 9.55 4.23
CA VAL A 50 -10.87 9.45 4.20
C VAL A 50 -11.49 10.75 3.71
N ALA A 51 -11.01 11.90 4.19
CA ALA A 51 -11.50 13.22 3.74
C ALA A 51 -11.27 13.43 2.23
N MET A 52 -10.09 13.06 1.71
CA MET A 52 -9.82 13.11 0.27
C MET A 52 -10.73 12.18 -0.52
N ALA A 53 -10.95 10.95 -0.05
CA ALA A 53 -11.84 9.99 -0.69
C ALA A 53 -13.30 10.47 -0.72
N VAL A 54 -13.80 11.04 0.39
CA VAL A 54 -15.13 11.65 0.45
C VAL A 54 -15.23 12.83 -0.52
N GLY A 55 -14.19 13.67 -0.62
CA GLY A 55 -14.14 14.76 -1.61
C GLY A 55 -14.30 14.26 -3.05
N VAL A 56 -13.64 13.14 -3.40
CA VAL A 56 -13.79 12.50 -4.72
C VAL A 56 -15.19 11.94 -4.91
N ILE A 57 -15.78 11.28 -3.90
CA ILE A 57 -17.14 10.73 -3.98
C ILE A 57 -18.16 11.85 -4.24
N VAL A 58 -18.05 12.96 -3.52
CA VAL A 58 -18.91 14.14 -3.70
C VAL A 58 -18.72 14.75 -5.08
N TYR A 59 -17.47 14.92 -5.53
CA TYR A 59 -17.17 15.49 -6.84
C TYR A 59 -17.66 14.61 -8.02
N THR A 60 -17.63 13.29 -7.85
CA THR A 60 -18.04 12.32 -8.87
C THR A 60 -19.50 11.88 -8.75
N GLU A 61 -20.24 12.43 -7.78
CA GLU A 61 -21.64 12.11 -7.49
C GLU A 61 -21.91 10.60 -7.30
N GLN A 62 -20.91 9.88 -6.76
CA GLN A 62 -21.06 8.45 -6.50
C GLN A 62 -22.04 8.22 -5.35
N GLY A 63 -23.08 7.42 -5.59
CA GLY A 63 -24.10 7.06 -4.59
C GLY A 63 -23.54 6.19 -3.46
N PHE A 64 -22.86 6.81 -2.49
CA PHE A 64 -22.16 6.12 -1.39
C PHE A 64 -23.05 5.12 -0.62
N THR A 65 -24.28 5.55 -0.30
CA THR A 65 -25.26 4.74 0.45
C THR A 65 -25.73 3.50 -0.31
N THR A 66 -25.75 3.56 -1.64
CA THR A 66 -26.13 2.42 -2.50
C THR A 66 -25.11 1.29 -2.44
N HIS A 67 -23.82 1.63 -2.28
CA HIS A 67 -22.74 0.64 -2.25
C HIS A 67 -22.54 -0.03 -0.88
N LEU A 68 -23.06 0.58 0.20
CA LEU A 68 -23.03 0.02 1.55
C LEU A 68 -23.88 -1.25 1.70
N ALA A 69 -24.90 -1.45 0.87
CA ALA A 69 -25.71 -2.67 0.88
C ALA A 69 -25.11 -3.81 0.02
N SER A 70 -23.96 -3.59 -0.61
CA SER A 70 -23.37 -4.57 -1.51
C SER A 70 -22.87 -5.81 -0.76
N PRO A 71 -23.11 -7.04 -1.26
CA PRO A 71 -22.50 -8.25 -0.70
C PRO A 71 -20.95 -8.23 -0.80
N LYS A 72 -20.38 -7.38 -1.64
CA LYS A 72 -18.93 -7.18 -1.74
C LYS A 72 -18.35 -6.36 -0.57
N LEU A 73 -19.19 -5.73 0.26
CA LEU A 73 -18.75 -4.97 1.42
C LEU A 73 -17.91 -5.81 2.39
N ALA A 74 -18.21 -7.12 2.52
CA ALA A 74 -17.40 -8.02 3.34
C ALA A 74 -15.92 -8.08 2.91
N HIS A 75 -15.65 -8.03 1.60
CA HIS A 75 -14.28 -8.01 1.08
C HIS A 75 -13.60 -6.67 1.37
N VAL A 76 -14.35 -5.56 1.29
CA VAL A 76 -13.86 -4.22 1.64
C VAL A 76 -13.51 -4.14 3.13
N LEU A 77 -14.36 -4.68 4.00
CA LEU A 77 -14.10 -4.74 5.44
C LEU A 77 -12.89 -5.62 5.77
N ALA A 78 -12.79 -6.81 5.16
CA ALA A 78 -11.63 -7.67 5.31
C ALA A 78 -10.35 -6.97 4.86
N ALA A 79 -10.36 -6.35 3.68
CA ALA A 79 -9.23 -5.56 3.18
C ALA A 79 -8.89 -4.40 4.12
N GLY A 80 -9.89 -3.72 4.69
CA GLY A 80 -9.71 -2.65 5.68
C GLY A 80 -9.05 -3.12 6.98
N VAL A 81 -9.39 -4.32 7.47
CA VAL A 81 -8.72 -4.92 8.64
C VAL A 81 -7.25 -5.17 8.36
N PHE A 82 -6.92 -5.81 7.23
CA PHE A 82 -5.53 -6.05 6.84
C PHE A 82 -4.75 -4.76 6.58
N LEU A 83 -5.40 -3.76 5.96
CA LEU A 83 -4.83 -2.44 5.76
C LEU A 83 -4.51 -1.76 7.10
N GLY A 84 -5.44 -1.81 8.06
CA GLY A 84 -5.24 -1.25 9.40
C GLY A 84 -4.06 -1.90 10.12
N ILE A 85 -4.01 -3.24 10.15
CA ILE A 85 -2.89 -3.98 10.73
C ILE A 85 -1.57 -3.60 10.04
N GLY A 86 -1.56 -3.57 8.70
CA GLY A 86 -0.39 -3.24 7.90
C GLY A 86 0.15 -1.84 8.15
N ILE A 87 -0.71 -0.81 8.16
CA ILE A 87 -0.31 0.58 8.36
C ILE A 87 0.15 0.82 9.80
N LEU A 88 -0.56 0.29 10.80
CA LEU A 88 -0.15 0.39 12.21
C LEU A 88 1.25 -0.22 12.41
N ALA A 89 1.46 -1.44 11.89
CA ALA A 89 2.76 -2.11 11.96
C ALA A 89 3.85 -1.36 11.18
N LEU A 90 3.55 -0.86 9.97
CA LEU A 90 4.50 -0.09 9.16
C LEU A 90 4.95 1.19 9.88
N TYR A 91 4.01 1.98 10.40
CA TYR A 91 4.35 3.26 11.03
C TYR A 91 5.10 3.05 12.34
N ARG A 92 4.73 2.02 13.10
CA ARG A 92 5.48 1.59 14.27
C ARG A 92 6.88 1.13 13.90
N SER A 93 7.05 0.37 12.81
CA SER A 93 8.37 -0.05 12.34
C SER A 93 9.21 1.14 11.87
N LEU A 94 8.61 2.10 11.18
CA LEU A 94 9.28 3.33 10.73
C LEU A 94 9.70 4.21 11.90
N SER A 95 8.98 4.24 13.01
CA SER A 95 9.42 4.99 14.19
C SER A 95 10.61 4.32 14.89
N LEU A 96 10.75 3.00 14.77
CA LEU A 96 11.82 2.22 15.42
C LEU A 96 13.07 2.04 14.55
N GLY A 97 12.91 1.86 13.23
CA GLY A 97 13.99 1.45 12.33
C GLY A 97 14.19 2.35 11.10
N PRO A 98 15.38 2.28 10.46
CA PRO A 98 15.69 3.12 9.31
C PRO A 98 14.80 2.80 8.11
N VAL A 99 14.39 3.85 7.39
CA VAL A 99 13.53 3.77 6.19
C VAL A 99 14.15 2.87 5.11
N SER A 100 15.48 2.86 5.01
CA SER A 100 16.24 2.05 4.05
C SER A 100 16.13 0.54 4.29
N VAL A 101 15.75 0.11 5.49
CA VAL A 101 15.55 -1.32 5.81
C VAL A 101 14.06 -1.65 5.87
N VAL A 102 13.28 -0.80 6.53
CA VAL A 102 11.85 -1.03 6.75
C VAL A 102 11.04 -0.99 5.45
N THR A 103 11.29 0.00 4.58
CA THR A 103 10.50 0.17 3.34
C THR A 103 10.70 -0.99 2.36
N PRO A 104 11.93 -1.47 2.10
CA PRO A 104 12.12 -2.64 1.23
C PRO A 104 11.49 -3.92 1.79
N ILE A 105 11.61 -4.18 3.10
CA ILE A 105 10.93 -5.32 3.74
C ILE A 105 9.43 -5.21 3.57
N PHE A 106 8.86 -4.01 3.82
CA PHE A 106 7.44 -3.77 3.60
C PHE A 106 7.05 -4.07 2.15
N ALA A 107 7.81 -3.58 1.17
CA ALA A 107 7.55 -3.77 -0.27
C ALA A 107 7.51 -5.25 -0.73
N MET A 108 8.00 -6.20 0.08
CA MET A 108 7.81 -7.63 -0.18
C MET A 108 6.35 -8.06 -0.25
N PHE A 109 5.41 -7.26 0.27
CA PHE A 109 3.98 -7.49 0.06
C PHE A 109 3.62 -7.63 -1.44
N LEU A 110 4.37 -6.99 -2.34
CA LEU A 110 4.18 -7.09 -3.79
C LEU A 110 4.41 -8.53 -4.30
N VAL A 111 5.40 -9.22 -3.73
CA VAL A 111 5.68 -10.63 -4.03
C VAL A 111 4.51 -11.49 -3.57
N PHE A 112 4.10 -11.35 -2.30
CA PHE A 112 2.98 -12.13 -1.76
C PHE A 112 1.67 -11.85 -2.49
N SER A 113 1.38 -10.59 -2.80
CA SER A 113 0.20 -10.18 -3.56
C SER A 113 0.18 -10.81 -4.96
N SER A 114 1.33 -10.83 -5.65
CA SER A 114 1.46 -11.49 -6.96
C SER A 114 1.23 -13.00 -6.89
N VAL A 115 1.72 -13.66 -5.83
CA VAL A 115 1.50 -15.10 -5.60
C VAL A 115 0.03 -15.39 -5.31
N ILE A 116 -0.60 -14.58 -4.46
CA ILE A 116 -2.04 -14.69 -4.16
C ILE A 116 -2.87 -14.44 -5.42
N GLY A 117 -2.51 -13.46 -6.24
CA GLY A 117 -3.17 -13.17 -7.53
C GLY A 117 -3.12 -14.36 -8.49
N PHE A 118 -1.98 -15.04 -8.58
CA PHE A 118 -1.87 -16.28 -9.33
C PHE A 118 -2.76 -17.40 -8.74
N LEU A 119 -2.62 -17.67 -7.45
CA LEU A 119 -3.26 -18.84 -6.81
C LEU A 119 -4.77 -18.71 -6.69
N PHE A 120 -5.28 -17.50 -6.43
CA PHE A 120 -6.68 -17.28 -6.07
C PHE A 120 -7.47 -16.44 -7.08
N LEU A 121 -6.82 -15.58 -7.88
CA LEU A 121 -7.49 -14.71 -8.85
C LEU A 121 -7.39 -15.25 -10.30
N GLY A 122 -6.71 -16.38 -10.50
CA GLY A 122 -6.58 -17.03 -11.81
C GLY A 122 -5.66 -16.28 -12.78
N GLU A 123 -4.79 -15.40 -12.29
CA GLU A 123 -3.82 -14.73 -13.15
C GLU A 123 -2.83 -15.73 -13.75
N SER A 124 -2.42 -15.55 -15.00
CA SER A 124 -1.39 -16.42 -15.58
C SER A 124 -0.03 -16.21 -14.89
N PHE A 125 0.54 -17.30 -14.37
CA PHE A 125 1.91 -17.33 -13.86
C PHE A 125 2.86 -17.70 -14.99
N THR A 126 3.73 -16.76 -15.36
CA THR A 126 4.75 -16.98 -16.37
C THR A 126 6.11 -17.12 -15.71
N ALA A 127 7.04 -17.81 -16.36
CA ALA A 127 8.42 -17.91 -15.89
C ALA A 127 9.07 -16.52 -15.66
N ARG A 128 8.67 -15.51 -16.45
CA ARG A 128 9.10 -14.12 -16.27
C ARG A 128 8.60 -13.51 -14.95
N LYS A 129 7.32 -13.72 -14.59
CA LYS A 129 6.78 -13.28 -13.30
C LYS A 129 7.50 -13.97 -12.14
N GLY A 130 7.75 -15.27 -12.25
CA GLY A 130 8.51 -16.03 -11.24
C GLY A 130 9.93 -15.50 -11.03
N LEU A 131 10.67 -15.26 -12.12
CA LEU A 131 12.00 -14.64 -12.04
C LEU A 131 11.96 -13.23 -11.45
N GLY A 132 10.96 -12.42 -11.81
CA GLY A 132 10.76 -11.09 -11.24
C GLY A 132 10.54 -11.12 -9.73
N ILE A 133 9.75 -12.09 -9.24
CA ILE A 133 9.54 -12.32 -7.80
C ILE A 133 10.85 -12.67 -7.10
N VAL A 134 11.62 -13.60 -7.66
CA VAL A 134 12.92 -14.02 -7.08
C VAL A 134 13.90 -12.85 -7.05
N PHE A 135 13.99 -12.06 -8.13
CA PHE A 135 14.85 -10.88 -8.16
C PHE A 135 14.38 -9.77 -7.22
N ALA A 136 13.07 -9.56 -7.07
CA ALA A 136 12.54 -8.61 -6.10
C ALA A 136 12.91 -9.04 -4.67
N ALA A 137 12.76 -10.32 -4.34
CA ALA A 137 13.15 -10.86 -3.04
C ALA A 137 14.67 -10.69 -2.79
N ALA A 138 15.49 -11.02 -3.78
CA ALA A 138 16.94 -10.85 -3.70
C ALA A 138 17.35 -9.38 -3.55
N ALA A 139 16.71 -8.48 -4.29
CA ALA A 139 16.96 -7.05 -4.19
C ALA A 139 16.62 -6.51 -2.79
N VAL A 140 15.47 -6.90 -2.24
CA VAL A 140 15.10 -6.53 -0.87
C VAL A 140 16.09 -7.08 0.14
N TYR A 141 16.46 -8.36 0.03
CA TYR A 141 17.45 -8.98 0.92
C TYR A 141 18.78 -8.21 0.92
N LEU A 142 19.29 -7.87 -0.26
CA LEU A 142 20.54 -7.10 -0.41
C LEU A 142 20.45 -5.67 0.13
N VAL A 143 19.31 -4.98 -0.07
CA VAL A 143 19.11 -3.61 0.41
C VAL A 143 18.90 -3.56 1.92
N SER A 144 18.17 -4.53 2.47
CA SER A 144 17.84 -4.58 3.89
C SER A 144 18.98 -5.09 4.77
N GLY A 145 20.04 -5.69 4.18
CA GLY A 145 21.31 -5.96 4.86
C GLY A 145 21.20 -6.96 6.03
N ALA A 146 20.40 -8.01 5.87
CA ALA A 146 20.34 -9.12 6.83
C ALA A 146 21.46 -10.14 6.61
#